data_AF-A0A286IK69-F1
#
_entry.id   AF-A0A286IK69-F1
#
_cell.length_a   1.000
_cell.length_b   1.000
_cell.length_c   1.000
_cell.angle_alpha   90.00
_cell.angle_beta   90.00
_cell.angle_gamma   90.00
#
_symmetry.space_group_name_H-M   'P 1'
#
loop_
_entity.id
_entity.type
_entity.pdbx_description
1 polymer ?
#
loop_
_entity_poly.entity_id
_entity_poly.type
_entity_poly.pdbx_seq_one_letter_code
_entity_poly.pdbx_strand_id
1 'polypeptide(L)'
;MKKLIFFGAFVIASMLSTHINAQSQYECRDILTNAFGDYSTKKPVNLTRLGTSPQFGEILDFSSEGAYKHLKKVYSGNSRRSRVEMDRLLKLLGYSGFKDPSFTASKIVPEVLPKGTLGWMGAYTRNHQYRWSVLAREFRTFKILAKDGPCYLYIMRKCGNALYIPQKPGEFDCPPCPDCPRPSSFIANRDPYCPACEVCPPPCKVTTINISGEGKIASGDMIQKSSEMPLIAMYGGEKVCIGTYSVPVKATYEYTATGSAKYSQTIDVCDNGAGVLPNMDIKLPVNLGFNVSESQMSVGESGAMILNVANAKRFKRLKKQYGSCPADMTTTTEMQELVAAQSDEMSTSTTAPAGASGGGDGECKKQTLMFNGSKTVNDVNTKTFTNNVSVIGVYKKMGKLVVGESADKYLCLGTYSVPGKASMVYNLKGQSTLSQVLEICDKTGNATPERNIDIPVDLNLDIDNQKMTVGDGGKVYIPLTMKQYKSLGKKFSRCCSDGSKGCF
;
A
#
# COMPACT_ATOMS: atom_id res chain seq x y z
N MET A 1 19.12 -2.62 74.70
CA MET A 1 19.85 -3.70 73.99
C MET A 1 19.34 -3.77 72.55
N LYS A 2 20.29 -3.83 71.61
CA LYS A 2 20.24 -4.30 70.21
C LYS A 2 19.32 -3.61 69.19
N LYS A 3 20.01 -2.89 68.30
CA LYS A 3 19.65 -2.46 66.94
C LYS A 3 19.38 -3.66 66.02
N LEU A 4 18.55 -3.47 64.98
CA LEU A 4 18.76 -4.15 63.70
C LEU A 4 18.38 -3.21 62.55
N ILE A 5 19.40 -2.92 61.73
CA ILE A 5 19.40 -2.12 60.51
C ILE A 5 19.51 -3.14 59.39
N PHE A 6 18.58 -3.14 58.42
CA PHE A 6 18.72 -3.93 57.20
C PHE A 6 19.38 -3.07 56.11
N PHE A 7 20.62 -3.43 55.77
CA PHE A 7 21.35 -2.97 54.59
C PHE A 7 20.92 -3.82 53.39
N GLY A 8 20.32 -3.20 52.37
CA GLY A 8 20.14 -3.80 51.04
C GLY A 8 21.27 -3.34 50.12
N ALA A 9 22.18 -4.25 49.78
CA ALA A 9 23.30 -3.99 48.88
C ALA A 9 22.84 -3.92 47.42
N PHE A 10 23.11 -2.80 46.75
CA PHE A 10 22.90 -2.60 45.33
C PHE A 10 24.15 -3.09 44.58
N VAL A 11 24.05 -4.24 43.91
CA VAL A 11 25.12 -4.80 43.07
C VAL A 11 25.03 -4.13 41.69
N ILE A 12 25.93 -3.18 41.43
CA ILE A 12 26.14 -2.61 40.09
C ILE A 12 26.95 -3.63 39.29
N ALA A 13 26.27 -4.37 38.41
CA ALA A 13 26.90 -5.18 37.38
C ALA A 13 27.46 -4.24 36.29
N SER A 14 28.75 -3.95 36.36
CA SER A 14 29.51 -3.31 35.29
C SER A 14 29.62 -4.27 34.10
N MET A 15 28.86 -4.01 33.04
CA MET A 15 29.07 -4.64 31.74
C MET A 15 30.39 -4.13 31.15
N LEU A 16 31.44 -4.96 31.23
CA LEU A 16 32.63 -4.83 30.40
C LEU A 16 32.27 -5.23 28.97
N SER A 17 31.97 -4.25 28.12
CA SER A 17 31.93 -4.43 26.67
C SER A 17 33.35 -4.76 26.19
N THR A 18 33.64 -6.05 26.01
CA THR A 18 34.83 -6.46 25.25
C THR A 18 34.54 -6.24 23.78
N HIS A 19 35.08 -5.15 23.23
CA HIS A 19 35.18 -4.97 21.78
C HIS A 19 36.11 -6.06 21.24
N ILE A 20 35.54 -7.14 20.71
CA ILE A 20 36.25 -8.06 19.85
C ILE A 20 36.41 -7.35 18.51
N ASN A 21 37.54 -6.66 18.33
CA ASN A 21 37.94 -6.20 17.00
C ASN A 21 38.33 -7.43 16.20
N ALA A 22 37.38 -7.98 15.45
CA ALA A 22 37.70 -8.88 14.35
C ALA A 22 38.49 -8.06 13.32
N GLN A 23 39.80 -8.29 13.22
CA GLN A 23 40.59 -7.66 12.17
C GLN A 23 40.06 -8.13 10.82
N SER A 24 39.75 -7.17 9.94
CA SER A 24 39.34 -7.49 8.58
C SER A 24 40.49 -8.18 7.84
N GLN A 25 40.15 -9.05 6.89
CA GLN A 25 41.10 -9.80 6.04
C GLN A 25 42.16 -8.91 5.36
N TYR A 26 41.84 -7.63 5.14
CA TYR A 26 42.72 -6.66 4.46
C TYR A 26 43.80 -6.08 5.38
N GLU A 27 43.53 -5.91 6.69
CA GLU A 27 44.50 -5.33 7.62
C GLU A 27 45.74 -6.21 7.82
N CYS A 28 45.56 -7.53 8.01
CA CYS A 28 46.69 -8.41 8.30
C CYS A 28 47.62 -8.59 7.09
N ARG A 29 47.08 -8.54 5.87
CA ARG A 29 47.89 -8.62 4.64
C ARG A 29 48.72 -7.36 4.42
N ASP A 30 48.14 -6.18 4.63
CA ASP A 30 48.87 -4.91 4.52
C ASP A 30 49.98 -4.84 5.57
N ILE A 31 49.74 -5.34 6.79
CA ILE A 31 50.75 -5.46 7.83
C ILE A 31 51.93 -6.35 7.37
N LEU A 32 51.66 -7.53 6.79
CA LEU A 32 52.71 -8.40 6.28
C LEU A 32 53.46 -7.74 5.11
N THR A 33 52.74 -7.15 4.16
CA THR A 33 53.33 -6.48 3.00
C THR A 33 54.22 -5.31 3.41
N ASN A 34 53.79 -4.50 4.38
CA ASN A 34 54.60 -3.43 4.97
C ASN A 34 55.83 -3.95 5.72
N ALA A 35 55.73 -5.13 6.34
CA ALA A 35 56.82 -5.70 7.15
C ALA A 35 57.91 -6.40 6.31
N PHE A 36 57.54 -7.04 5.20
CA PHE A 36 58.45 -7.83 4.36
C PHE A 36 58.77 -7.16 3.01
N GLY A 37 57.84 -6.38 2.48
CA GLY A 37 57.89 -5.73 1.18
C GLY A 37 56.87 -6.28 0.18
N ASP A 38 56.53 -5.45 -0.80
CA ASP A 38 55.70 -5.82 -1.96
C ASP A 38 56.35 -6.88 -2.85
N TYR A 39 55.59 -7.37 -3.82
CA TYR A 39 56.12 -8.18 -4.91
C TYR A 39 57.23 -7.43 -5.65
N SER A 40 58.45 -7.98 -5.66
CA SER A 40 59.60 -7.29 -6.21
C SER A 40 59.85 -7.64 -7.67
N THR A 41 60.11 -6.62 -8.49
CA THR A 41 60.62 -6.77 -9.87
C THR A 41 62.12 -7.02 -9.94
N LYS A 42 62.83 -6.98 -8.79
CA LYS A 42 64.27 -7.24 -8.73
C LYS A 42 64.56 -8.71 -9.03
N LYS A 43 65.73 -8.99 -9.62
CA LYS A 43 66.18 -10.37 -9.88
C LYS A 43 66.23 -11.16 -8.56
N PRO A 44 65.43 -12.23 -8.39
CA PRO A 44 65.39 -12.99 -7.15
C PRO A 44 66.69 -13.79 -6.95
N VAL A 45 67.05 -13.99 -5.69
CA VAL A 45 68.15 -14.91 -5.34
C VAL A 45 67.67 -16.35 -5.52
N ASN A 46 68.38 -17.11 -6.34
CA ASN A 46 68.04 -18.51 -6.60
C ASN A 46 68.48 -19.40 -5.43
N LEU A 47 67.52 -20.03 -4.74
CA LEU A 47 67.76 -20.88 -3.58
C LEU A 47 67.79 -22.35 -3.99
N THR A 48 68.99 -22.86 -4.27
CA THR A 48 69.24 -24.29 -4.59
C THR A 48 69.40 -25.16 -3.34
N ARG A 49 69.82 -24.57 -2.22
CA ARG A 49 70.01 -25.24 -0.93
C ARG A 49 69.52 -24.38 0.24
N LEU A 50 68.81 -25.00 1.19
CA LEU A 50 68.43 -24.39 2.47
C LEU A 50 69.38 -24.85 3.59
N GLY A 51 69.43 -24.11 4.70
CA GLY A 51 70.19 -24.52 5.91
C GLY A 51 71.54 -23.83 6.12
N THR A 52 72.01 -23.00 5.18
CA THR A 52 73.25 -22.23 5.34
C THR A 52 73.13 -21.13 6.41
N SER A 53 71.92 -20.64 6.68
CA SER A 53 71.65 -19.58 7.66
C SER A 53 70.28 -19.78 8.32
N PRO A 54 70.14 -20.77 9.22
CA PRO A 54 68.85 -21.14 9.77
C PRO A 54 68.39 -20.19 10.89
N GLN A 55 67.15 -19.70 10.80
CA GLN A 55 66.51 -18.82 11.80
C GLN A 55 65.97 -19.64 12.98
N PHE A 56 65.24 -20.72 12.71
CA PHE A 56 64.66 -21.60 13.75
C PHE A 56 65.20 -23.04 13.70
N GLY A 57 66.18 -23.33 12.85
CA GLY A 57 66.79 -24.66 12.75
C GLY A 57 65.93 -25.66 11.97
N GLU A 58 66.45 -26.87 11.76
CA GLU A 58 65.72 -27.92 11.05
C GLU A 58 64.62 -28.51 11.93
N ILE A 59 63.40 -28.58 11.38
CA ILE A 59 62.23 -29.22 11.98
C ILE A 59 62.17 -30.65 11.44
N LEU A 60 62.47 -31.63 12.30
CA LEU A 60 62.58 -33.03 11.88
C LEU A 60 61.23 -33.66 11.55
N ASP A 61 60.22 -33.40 12.38
CA ASP A 61 58.88 -33.95 12.23
C ASP A 61 58.01 -33.05 11.33
N PHE A 62 57.40 -33.63 10.30
CA PHE A 62 56.57 -32.92 9.33
C PHE A 62 55.09 -33.01 9.69
N SER A 63 54.78 -32.65 10.95
CA SER A 63 53.44 -32.56 11.51
C SER A 63 53.26 -31.20 12.18
N SER A 64 52.01 -30.79 12.37
CA SER A 64 51.65 -29.55 13.08
C SER A 64 52.18 -29.55 14.52
N GLU A 65 52.00 -30.65 15.24
CA GLU A 65 52.44 -30.85 16.62
C GLU A 65 53.96 -30.87 16.73
N GLY A 66 54.62 -31.56 15.80
CA GLY A 66 56.08 -31.64 15.73
C GLY A 66 56.71 -30.27 15.49
N ALA A 67 56.15 -29.49 14.57
CA ALA A 67 56.56 -28.12 14.31
C ALA A 67 56.32 -27.21 15.52
N TYR A 68 55.13 -27.27 16.14
CA TYR A 68 54.82 -26.46 17.33
C TYR A 68 55.77 -26.78 18.50
N LYS A 69 56.03 -28.07 18.78
CA LYS A 69 56.96 -28.51 19.82
C LYS A 69 58.39 -28.04 19.53
N HIS A 70 58.81 -28.11 18.27
CA HIS A 70 60.13 -27.61 17.86
C HIS A 70 60.25 -26.10 18.06
N LEU A 71 59.29 -25.32 17.58
CA LEU A 71 59.27 -23.86 17.76
C LEU A 71 59.24 -23.48 19.24
N LYS A 72 58.49 -24.22 20.07
CA LYS A 72 58.46 -24.02 21.53
C LYS A 72 59.83 -24.28 22.16
N LYS A 73 60.54 -25.32 21.73
CA LYS A 73 61.91 -25.61 22.17
C LYS A 73 62.87 -24.50 21.75
N VAL A 74 62.80 -24.04 20.51
CA VAL A 74 63.62 -22.94 19.97
C VAL A 74 63.35 -21.64 20.73
N TYR A 75 62.09 -21.31 20.97
CA TYR A 75 61.66 -20.11 21.69
C TYR A 75 62.15 -20.09 23.14
N SER A 76 62.06 -21.24 23.83
CA SER A 76 62.60 -21.41 25.19
C SER A 76 64.12 -21.29 25.22
N GLY A 77 64.81 -21.96 24.29
CA GLY A 77 66.28 -21.92 24.19
C GLY A 77 66.83 -20.56 23.75
N ASN A 78 66.06 -19.77 22.98
CA ASN A 78 66.39 -18.43 22.51
C ASN A 78 67.81 -18.29 21.90
N SER A 79 68.32 -19.35 21.28
CA SER A 79 69.55 -19.26 20.51
C SER A 79 69.35 -18.24 19.39
N ARG A 80 70.37 -17.44 19.07
CA ARG A 80 70.37 -16.58 17.89
C ARG A 80 69.26 -15.52 17.88
N ARG A 81 68.79 -15.07 19.06
CA ARG A 81 67.67 -14.11 19.21
C ARG A 81 66.36 -14.57 18.56
N SER A 82 66.20 -15.89 18.38
CA SER A 82 65.02 -16.50 17.76
C SER A 82 63.72 -16.14 18.48
N ARG A 83 63.74 -15.86 19.79
CA ARG A 83 62.56 -15.44 20.54
C ARG A 83 61.98 -14.13 20.01
N VAL A 84 62.84 -13.12 19.82
CA VAL A 84 62.43 -11.78 19.36
C VAL A 84 61.87 -11.86 17.95
N GLU A 85 62.52 -12.63 17.08
CA GLU A 85 62.04 -12.80 15.72
C GLU A 85 60.71 -13.57 15.67
N MET A 86 60.58 -14.63 16.46
CA MET A 86 59.34 -15.42 16.51
C MET A 86 58.17 -14.61 17.06
N ASP A 87 58.38 -13.81 18.10
CA ASP A 87 57.38 -12.87 18.60
C ASP A 87 57.03 -11.80 17.55
N ARG A 88 58.03 -11.28 16.83
CA ARG A 88 57.79 -10.33 15.72
C ARG A 88 56.90 -10.95 14.65
N LEU A 89 57.23 -12.15 14.17
CA LEU A 89 56.47 -12.83 13.12
C LEU A 89 55.03 -13.10 13.55
N LEU A 90 54.82 -13.58 14.78
CA LEU A 90 53.48 -13.86 15.29
C LEU A 90 52.68 -12.59 15.56
N LYS A 91 53.32 -11.49 15.96
CA LYS A 91 52.66 -10.18 16.06
C LYS A 91 52.17 -9.65 14.72
N LEU A 92 52.92 -9.87 13.64
CA LEU A 92 52.46 -9.53 12.29
C LEU A 92 51.21 -10.33 11.88
N LEU A 93 51.01 -11.50 12.46
CA LEU A 93 49.86 -12.38 12.27
C LEU A 93 48.71 -12.13 13.28
N GLY A 94 48.78 -11.06 14.07
CA GLY A 94 47.74 -10.67 15.03
C GLY A 94 47.84 -11.31 16.42
N TYR A 95 48.86 -12.13 16.68
CA TYR A 95 49.08 -12.69 18.02
C TYR A 95 49.82 -11.69 18.94
N SER A 96 49.70 -11.87 20.25
CA SER A 96 50.52 -11.13 21.22
C SER A 96 52.01 -11.56 21.22
N GLY A 97 52.31 -12.73 20.66
CA GLY A 97 53.64 -13.35 20.57
C GLY A 97 53.53 -14.88 20.59
N PHE A 98 54.65 -15.59 20.78
CA PHE A 98 54.63 -17.06 20.81
C PHE A 98 53.88 -17.66 22.01
N LYS A 99 53.82 -16.92 23.12
CA LYS A 99 53.09 -17.33 24.33
C LYS A 99 51.59 -17.02 24.27
N ASP A 100 51.07 -16.50 23.15
CA ASP A 100 49.66 -16.24 22.99
C ASP A 100 48.85 -17.55 23.12
N PRO A 101 47.81 -17.62 23.98
CA PRO A 101 47.05 -18.84 24.20
C PRO A 101 46.32 -19.33 22.94
N SER A 102 46.04 -18.44 21.98
CA SER A 102 45.41 -18.79 20.71
C SER A 102 46.39 -19.35 19.67
N PHE A 103 47.70 -19.23 19.90
CA PHE A 103 48.72 -19.82 19.04
C PHE A 103 49.05 -21.26 19.50
N THR A 104 48.42 -22.23 18.84
CA THR A 104 48.58 -23.66 19.11
C THR A 104 48.96 -24.41 17.83
N ALA A 105 49.20 -25.73 17.93
CA ALA A 105 49.54 -26.56 16.78
C ALA A 105 48.52 -26.47 15.62
N SER A 106 47.23 -26.23 15.91
CA SER A 106 46.18 -26.07 14.89
C SER A 106 46.38 -24.88 13.96
N LYS A 107 47.21 -23.90 14.35
CA LYS A 107 47.58 -22.74 13.53
C LYS A 107 48.79 -22.99 12.63
N ILE A 108 49.30 -24.22 12.61
CA ILE A 108 50.44 -24.65 11.81
C ILE A 108 49.96 -25.76 10.87
N VAL A 109 50.11 -25.57 9.56
CA VAL A 109 49.71 -26.55 8.54
C VAL A 109 50.94 -26.98 7.73
N PRO A 110 51.31 -28.26 7.72
CA PRO A 110 52.38 -28.78 6.86
C PRO A 110 51.99 -28.60 5.38
N GLU A 111 52.88 -28.01 4.59
CA GLU A 111 52.63 -27.70 3.18
C GLU A 111 53.90 -27.86 2.35
N VAL A 112 53.79 -28.21 1.08
CA VAL A 112 54.92 -28.31 0.15
C VAL A 112 54.81 -27.18 -0.86
N LEU A 113 55.76 -26.23 -0.82
CA LEU A 113 55.82 -25.17 -1.80
C LEU A 113 56.47 -25.67 -3.09
N PRO A 114 55.90 -25.36 -4.27
CA PRO A 114 56.42 -25.83 -5.54
C PRO A 114 57.73 -25.15 -5.94
N LYS A 115 58.40 -25.73 -6.95
CA LYS A 115 59.52 -25.07 -7.63
C LYS A 115 59.05 -23.76 -8.26
N GLY A 116 59.88 -22.72 -8.17
CA GLY A 116 59.61 -21.43 -8.79
C GLY A 116 58.86 -20.44 -7.90
N THR A 117 58.42 -20.84 -6.70
CA THR A 117 57.79 -19.93 -5.75
C THR A 117 58.72 -18.76 -5.41
N LEU A 118 58.18 -17.55 -5.54
CA LEU A 118 58.85 -16.29 -5.25
C LEU A 118 58.42 -15.76 -3.88
N GLY A 119 59.36 -15.20 -3.11
CA GLY A 119 59.01 -14.59 -1.85
C GLY A 119 60.18 -13.97 -1.10
N TRP A 120 59.85 -13.27 -0.02
CA TRP A 120 60.78 -12.68 0.93
C TRP A 120 61.24 -13.73 1.93
N MET A 121 62.46 -14.25 1.75
CA MET A 121 63.06 -15.28 2.59
C MET A 121 63.94 -14.68 3.67
N GLY A 122 63.72 -15.07 4.92
CA GLY A 122 64.53 -14.67 6.07
C GLY A 122 65.86 -15.41 6.15
N ALA A 123 66.86 -14.76 6.75
CA ALA A 123 68.16 -15.38 7.05
C ALA A 123 68.73 -14.86 8.37
N TYR A 124 69.18 -15.77 9.24
CA TYR A 124 69.73 -15.40 10.55
C TYR A 124 71.01 -14.54 10.45
N THR A 125 71.95 -14.96 9.59
CA THR A 125 73.27 -14.31 9.38
C THR A 125 73.19 -12.87 8.90
N ARG A 126 71.99 -12.36 8.64
CA ARG A 126 71.71 -10.94 8.33
C ARG A 126 70.80 -10.30 9.36
N ASN A 127 70.89 -10.71 10.62
CA ASN A 127 70.06 -10.22 11.72
C ASN A 127 68.55 -10.34 11.40
N HIS A 128 68.16 -11.50 10.85
CA HIS A 128 66.79 -11.81 10.41
C HIS A 128 66.23 -10.93 9.27
N GLN A 129 67.08 -10.28 8.48
CA GLN A 129 66.64 -9.59 7.27
C GLN A 129 66.12 -10.54 6.19
N TYR A 130 65.21 -10.00 5.36
CA TYR A 130 64.51 -10.72 4.30
C TYR A 130 65.09 -10.36 2.93
N ARG A 131 65.17 -11.35 2.04
CA ARG A 131 65.57 -11.14 0.64
C ARG A 131 64.61 -11.80 -0.33
N TRP A 132 64.31 -11.06 -1.39
CA TRP A 132 63.58 -11.56 -2.55
C TRP A 132 64.30 -12.75 -3.17
N SER A 133 63.64 -13.91 -3.16
CA SER A 133 64.23 -15.20 -3.48
C SER A 133 63.26 -16.07 -4.28
N VAL A 134 63.80 -17.00 -5.05
CA VAL A 134 63.04 -18.01 -5.80
C VAL A 134 63.48 -19.42 -5.37
N LEU A 135 62.52 -20.31 -5.19
CA LEU A 135 62.80 -21.71 -4.84
C LEU A 135 63.22 -22.49 -6.08
N ALA A 136 64.44 -23.04 -6.10
CA ALA A 136 64.95 -23.80 -7.25
C ALA A 136 64.29 -25.17 -7.44
N ARG A 137 63.61 -25.66 -6.40
CA ARG A 137 62.93 -26.96 -6.30
C ARG A 137 61.81 -26.86 -5.28
N GLU A 138 61.03 -27.91 -5.14
CA GLU A 138 60.01 -28.01 -4.11
C GLU A 138 60.62 -28.07 -2.71
N PHE A 139 59.98 -27.43 -1.74
CA PHE A 139 60.42 -27.45 -0.35
C PHE A 139 59.25 -27.69 0.60
N ARG A 140 59.48 -28.59 1.56
CA ARG A 140 58.56 -28.80 2.69
C ARG A 140 58.61 -27.60 3.63
N THR A 141 57.44 -27.10 3.98
CA THR A 141 57.21 -25.90 4.79
C THR A 141 56.08 -26.09 5.78
N PHE A 142 55.94 -25.16 6.70
CA PHE A 142 54.79 -25.06 7.59
C PHE A 142 54.14 -23.70 7.36
N LYS A 143 52.89 -23.71 6.91
CA LYS A 143 52.04 -22.52 6.81
C LYS A 143 51.56 -22.16 8.21
N ILE A 144 51.92 -20.96 8.66
CA ILE A 144 51.54 -20.39 9.95
C ILE A 144 50.38 -19.44 9.70
N LEU A 145 49.19 -19.83 10.15
CA LEU A 145 47.95 -19.08 9.97
C LEU A 145 47.89 -17.88 10.94
N ALA A 146 47.21 -16.82 10.52
CA ALA A 146 46.90 -15.69 11.38
C ALA A 146 45.97 -16.07 12.54
N LYS A 147 45.97 -15.23 13.58
CA LYS A 147 45.07 -15.36 14.73
C LYS A 147 43.62 -15.32 14.25
N ASP A 148 43.31 -14.26 13.52
CA ASP A 148 42.03 -13.96 12.90
C ASP A 148 42.29 -13.60 11.41
N GLY A 149 41.42 -14.06 10.51
CA GLY A 149 41.53 -13.82 9.07
C GLY A 149 42.41 -14.83 8.30
N PRO A 150 42.48 -14.70 6.97
CA PRO A 150 43.04 -15.73 6.08
C PRO A 150 44.53 -15.53 5.75
N CYS A 151 45.22 -14.61 6.43
CA CYS A 151 46.63 -14.32 6.18
C CYS A 151 47.54 -15.40 6.78
N TYR A 152 48.75 -15.55 6.24
CA TYR A 152 49.71 -16.54 6.69
C TYR A 152 51.14 -16.21 6.26
N LEU A 153 52.09 -16.88 6.88
CA LEU A 153 53.50 -16.93 6.45
C LEU A 153 53.98 -18.38 6.48
N TYR A 154 55.09 -18.67 5.80
CA TYR A 154 55.67 -20.00 5.81
C TYR A 154 56.91 -20.07 6.69
N ILE A 155 57.13 -21.20 7.34
CA ILE A 155 58.40 -21.56 7.97
C ILE A 155 58.97 -22.77 7.23
N MET A 156 60.16 -22.62 6.66
CA MET A 156 60.86 -23.68 5.93
C MET A 156 61.24 -24.83 6.86
N ARG A 157 60.89 -26.08 6.52
CA ARG A 157 61.21 -27.24 7.38
C ARG A 157 62.72 -27.41 7.58
N LYS A 158 63.50 -27.30 6.51
CA LYS A 158 64.94 -27.64 6.53
C LYS A 158 65.81 -26.64 7.29
N CYS A 159 65.37 -25.40 7.48
CA CYS A 159 66.19 -24.36 8.10
C CYS A 159 65.44 -23.48 9.10
N GLY A 160 64.12 -23.64 9.20
CA GLY A 160 63.28 -22.81 10.05
C GLY A 160 63.27 -21.36 9.60
N ASN A 161 63.53 -21.05 8.32
CA ASN A 161 63.49 -19.67 7.84
C ASN A 161 62.06 -19.29 7.49
N ALA A 162 61.67 -18.08 7.89
CA ALA A 162 60.39 -17.50 7.51
C ALA A 162 60.42 -17.10 6.02
N LEU A 163 59.33 -17.37 5.33
CA LEU A 163 59.09 -17.00 3.94
C LEU A 163 57.71 -16.35 3.84
N TYR A 164 57.69 -15.10 3.39
CA TYR A 164 56.46 -14.41 3.01
C TYR A 164 56.35 -14.37 1.48
N ILE A 165 55.20 -14.79 0.96
CA ILE A 165 54.90 -14.75 -0.48
C ILE A 165 53.94 -13.57 -0.68
N PRO A 166 54.41 -12.40 -1.16
CA PRO A 166 53.51 -11.32 -1.53
C PRO A 166 52.74 -11.71 -2.78
N GLN A 167 51.49 -11.26 -2.90
CA GLN A 167 50.72 -11.49 -4.11
C GLN A 167 51.33 -10.74 -5.29
N LYS A 168 51.33 -11.39 -6.45
CA LYS A 168 51.73 -10.76 -7.70
C LYS A 168 50.66 -9.76 -8.14
N PRO A 169 51.02 -8.56 -8.65
CA PRO A 169 50.06 -7.64 -9.22
C PRO A 169 49.24 -8.32 -10.32
N GLY A 170 47.91 -8.32 -10.18
CA GLY A 170 46.97 -8.94 -11.12
C GLY A 170 46.66 -10.43 -10.88
N GLU A 171 47.31 -11.07 -9.92
CA GLU A 171 47.01 -12.45 -9.49
C GLU A 171 46.21 -12.39 -8.19
N PHE A 172 44.89 -12.24 -8.32
CA PHE A 172 43.97 -12.24 -7.18
C PHE A 172 43.53 -13.68 -6.90
N ASP A 173 44.15 -14.31 -5.91
CA ASP A 173 43.53 -15.45 -5.22
C ASP A 173 42.37 -14.89 -4.38
N CYS A 174 41.19 -14.71 -4.99
CA CYS A 174 40.00 -14.49 -4.19
C CYS A 174 39.67 -15.82 -3.48
N PRO A 175 39.61 -15.87 -2.14
CA PRO A 175 39.10 -17.05 -1.45
C PRO A 175 37.67 -17.34 -1.94
N PRO A 176 37.18 -18.59 -1.82
CA PRO A 176 35.77 -18.88 -2.09
C PRO A 176 34.91 -17.87 -1.33
N CYS A 177 34.01 -17.20 -2.05
CA CYS A 177 33.15 -16.17 -1.47
C CYS A 177 32.51 -16.73 -0.20
N PRO A 178 32.62 -16.06 0.96
CA PRO A 178 31.91 -16.52 2.15
C PRO A 178 30.41 -16.50 1.85
N ASP A 179 29.68 -17.56 2.20
CA ASP A 179 28.21 -17.59 2.18
C ASP A 179 27.71 -16.34 2.93
N CYS A 180 27.14 -15.35 2.21
CA CYS A 180 26.93 -13.97 2.68
C CYS A 180 26.49 -13.89 4.17
N PRO A 181 27.42 -13.67 5.14
CA PRO A 181 27.05 -13.67 6.55
C PRO A 181 26.94 -12.23 7.04
N ARG A 182 25.75 -11.65 6.85
CA ARG A 182 25.20 -10.43 7.50
C ARG A 182 25.98 -9.10 7.35
N PRO A 183 25.27 -7.94 7.36
CA PRO A 183 25.68 -6.74 6.63
C PRO A 183 26.44 -5.68 7.45
N SER A 184 27.10 -6.01 8.57
CA SER A 184 27.66 -4.95 9.43
C SER A 184 28.99 -4.36 8.97
N SER A 185 29.58 -4.82 7.85
CA SER A 185 30.93 -4.38 7.43
C SER A 185 31.08 -3.94 5.98
N PHE A 186 30.02 -3.88 5.18
CA PHE A 186 30.10 -3.40 3.79
C PHE A 186 29.71 -1.93 3.69
N ILE A 187 30.68 -1.05 3.43
CA ILE A 187 30.42 0.33 3.02
C ILE A 187 30.30 0.29 1.48
N ALA A 188 29.08 0.53 0.97
CA ALA A 188 28.75 0.72 -0.44
C ALA A 188 28.97 -0.48 -1.39
N ASN A 189 28.22 -1.58 -1.22
CA ASN A 189 27.86 -2.62 -2.23
C ASN A 189 28.91 -3.08 -3.28
N ARG A 190 30.20 -2.86 -3.04
CA ARG A 190 31.33 -3.36 -3.82
C ARG A 190 32.51 -3.53 -2.87
N ASP A 191 33.07 -4.72 -2.85
CA ASP A 191 34.40 -4.92 -2.28
C ASP A 191 35.43 -4.29 -3.24
N PRO A 192 36.23 -3.29 -2.83
CA PRO A 192 37.24 -2.67 -3.68
C PRO A 192 38.35 -3.63 -4.14
N TYR A 193 38.46 -4.82 -3.53
CA TYR A 193 39.61 -5.71 -3.67
C TYR A 193 39.27 -7.08 -4.29
N CYS A 194 37.99 -7.41 -4.52
CA CYS A 194 37.58 -8.56 -5.34
C CYS A 194 36.37 -8.19 -6.22
N PRO A 195 36.58 -7.75 -7.48
CA PRO A 195 35.50 -7.31 -8.37
C PRO A 195 34.64 -8.47 -8.93
N ALA A 196 35.00 -9.72 -8.62
CA ALA A 196 34.32 -10.94 -9.08
C ALA A 196 33.27 -11.48 -8.09
N CYS A 197 33.19 -10.94 -6.87
CA CYS A 197 32.08 -11.26 -5.97
C CYS A 197 30.83 -10.52 -6.48
N GLU A 198 29.83 -11.27 -6.91
CA GLU A 198 28.51 -10.69 -7.22
C GLU A 198 28.00 -9.93 -5.99
N VAL A 199 27.37 -8.78 -6.25
CA VAL A 199 26.79 -7.91 -5.22
C VAL A 199 25.81 -8.77 -4.42
N CYS A 200 26.09 -9.04 -3.13
CA CYS A 200 25.10 -9.73 -2.28
C CYS A 200 23.81 -8.89 -2.37
N PRO A 201 22.67 -9.50 -2.75
CA PRO A 201 21.42 -8.75 -2.87
C PRO A 201 21.06 -8.10 -1.53
N PRO A 202 20.50 -6.88 -1.55
CA PRO A 202 20.13 -6.19 -0.32
C PRO A 202 19.16 -7.06 0.48
N PRO A 203 19.28 -7.13 1.82
CA PRO A 203 18.40 -7.95 2.63
C PRO A 203 16.95 -7.47 2.49
N CYS A 204 16.07 -8.36 2.05
CA CYS A 204 14.65 -8.11 1.97
C CYS A 204 14.06 -7.93 3.37
N LYS A 205 13.24 -6.91 3.55
CA LYS A 205 12.47 -6.68 4.78
C LYS A 205 10.99 -6.60 4.47
N VAL A 206 10.17 -7.09 5.39
CA VAL A 206 8.72 -7.02 5.28
C VAL A 206 8.26 -5.58 5.55
N THR A 207 7.57 -4.97 4.59
CA THR A 207 6.87 -3.69 4.74
C THR A 207 5.38 -3.91 4.55
N THR A 208 4.56 -3.26 5.37
CA THR A 208 3.10 -3.26 5.20
C THR A 208 2.69 -2.05 4.37
N ILE A 209 1.89 -2.29 3.33
CA ILE A 209 1.14 -1.26 2.60
C ILE A 209 -0.24 -1.19 3.20
N ASN A 210 -0.61 -0.03 3.73
CA ASN A 210 -1.98 0.27 4.12
C ASN A 210 -2.57 1.26 3.13
N ILE A 211 -3.76 0.98 2.65
CA ILE A 211 -4.50 1.84 1.75
C ILE A 211 -5.77 2.24 2.46
N SER A 212 -5.99 3.55 2.52
CA SER A 212 -7.20 4.14 3.06
C SER A 212 -7.72 5.20 2.11
N GLY A 213 -9.02 5.20 1.89
CA GLY A 213 -9.68 6.11 0.99
C GLY A 213 -11.06 6.46 1.49
N GLU A 214 -11.42 7.73 1.36
CA GLU A 214 -12.76 8.21 1.66
C GLU A 214 -13.23 9.14 0.54
N GLY A 215 -14.51 9.08 0.24
CA GLY A 215 -15.19 9.94 -0.71
C GLY A 215 -16.54 10.34 -0.14
N LYS A 216 -16.95 11.58 -0.38
CA LYS A 216 -18.28 12.08 0.00
C LYS A 216 -18.79 13.03 -1.08
N ILE A 217 -20.01 12.78 -1.53
CA ILE A 217 -20.76 13.71 -2.38
C ILE A 217 -22.11 13.97 -1.72
N ALA A 218 -22.60 15.19 -1.84
CA ALA A 218 -23.95 15.56 -1.46
C ALA A 218 -24.50 16.47 -2.56
N SER A 219 -25.73 16.20 -2.98
CA SER A 219 -26.41 16.99 -4.01
C SER A 219 -27.91 16.77 -3.90
N GLY A 220 -28.67 17.45 -4.77
CA GLY A 220 -30.09 17.21 -4.94
C GLY A 220 -30.51 17.53 -6.37
N ASP A 221 -31.62 16.93 -6.77
CA ASP A 221 -32.20 17.16 -8.09
C ASP A 221 -33.73 17.10 -8.03
N MET A 222 -34.38 17.41 -9.15
CA MET A 222 -35.82 17.42 -9.31
C MET A 222 -36.25 16.61 -10.54
N ILE A 223 -37.20 15.71 -10.30
CA ILE A 223 -37.90 14.97 -11.34
C ILE A 223 -39.26 15.63 -11.54
N GLN A 224 -39.57 16.06 -12.77
CA GLN A 224 -40.85 16.65 -13.12
C GLN A 224 -41.52 15.87 -14.24
N LYS A 225 -42.80 15.51 -14.05
CA LYS A 225 -43.65 14.86 -15.05
C LYS A 225 -45.02 15.51 -15.09
N SER A 226 -45.64 15.63 -16.25
CA SER A 226 -47.07 15.96 -16.33
C SER A 226 -47.90 14.69 -16.30
N SER A 227 -48.96 14.66 -15.50
CA SER A 227 -49.88 13.54 -15.44
C SER A 227 -51.30 13.99 -15.75
N GLU A 228 -51.96 13.33 -16.69
CA GLU A 228 -53.37 13.57 -16.99
C GLU A 228 -54.23 12.88 -15.93
N MET A 229 -54.98 13.67 -15.16
CA MET A 229 -55.76 13.14 -14.03
C MET A 229 -57.21 13.60 -14.10
N PRO A 230 -58.18 12.67 -13.98
CA PRO A 230 -59.57 13.04 -13.79
C PRO A 230 -59.75 13.65 -12.40
N LEU A 231 -60.47 14.76 -12.37
CA LEU A 231 -60.81 15.49 -11.15
C LEU A 231 -62.25 15.19 -10.77
N ILE A 232 -62.44 14.49 -9.65
CA ILE A 232 -63.73 13.95 -9.24
C ILE A 232 -64.14 14.61 -7.93
N ALA A 233 -65.28 15.31 -7.92
CA ALA A 233 -65.86 15.77 -6.66
C ALA A 233 -66.77 14.70 -6.06
N MET A 234 -66.64 14.50 -4.75
CA MET A 234 -67.37 13.48 -4.00
C MET A 234 -68.02 14.07 -2.74
N TYR A 235 -69.26 13.65 -2.47
CA TYR A 235 -69.98 13.95 -1.21
C TYR A 235 -70.99 12.84 -0.92
N GLY A 236 -70.91 12.22 0.26
CA GLY A 236 -71.88 11.19 0.68
C GLY A 236 -72.00 10.01 -0.29
N GLY A 237 -70.90 9.62 -0.95
CA GLY A 237 -70.86 8.55 -1.94
C GLY A 237 -71.25 8.95 -3.37
N GLU A 238 -71.88 10.11 -3.58
CA GLU A 238 -72.14 10.63 -4.93
C GLU A 238 -70.88 11.22 -5.56
N LYS A 239 -70.65 10.95 -6.86
CA LYS A 239 -69.50 11.44 -7.63
C LYS A 239 -69.93 12.32 -8.80
N VAL A 240 -69.18 13.39 -9.08
CA VAL A 240 -69.33 14.23 -10.27
C VAL A 240 -67.96 14.52 -10.89
N CYS A 241 -67.85 14.40 -12.21
CA CYS A 241 -66.58 14.56 -12.92
C CYS A 241 -66.44 15.99 -13.44
N ILE A 242 -65.43 16.70 -12.93
CA ILE A 242 -65.17 18.10 -13.32
C ILE A 242 -64.42 18.17 -14.65
N GLY A 243 -63.61 17.15 -14.96
CA GLY A 243 -62.84 17.01 -16.19
C GLY A 243 -61.52 16.31 -15.95
N THR A 244 -60.75 16.09 -17.02
CA THR A 244 -59.38 15.59 -16.97
C THR A 244 -58.43 16.76 -17.21
N TYR A 245 -57.39 16.86 -16.38
CA TYR A 245 -56.43 17.96 -16.45
C TYR A 245 -54.99 17.44 -16.38
N SER A 246 -54.12 18.05 -17.16
CA SER A 246 -52.67 17.87 -17.04
C SER A 246 -52.18 18.55 -15.77
N VAL A 247 -51.73 17.74 -14.81
CA VAL A 247 -51.20 18.23 -13.53
C VAL A 247 -49.69 17.98 -13.50
N PRO A 248 -48.87 19.03 -13.40
CA PRO A 248 -47.44 18.83 -13.20
C PRO A 248 -47.19 18.24 -11.81
N VAL A 249 -46.37 17.22 -11.76
CA VAL A 249 -45.94 16.54 -10.54
C VAL A 249 -44.43 16.67 -10.45
N LYS A 250 -43.96 17.19 -9.31
CA LYS A 250 -42.53 17.41 -9.04
C LYS A 250 -42.14 16.58 -7.83
N ALA A 251 -41.08 15.80 -7.95
CA ALA A 251 -40.41 15.15 -6.83
C ALA A 251 -38.98 15.68 -6.73
N THR A 252 -38.66 16.31 -5.62
CA THR A 252 -37.29 16.75 -5.30
C THR A 252 -36.68 15.77 -4.33
N TYR A 253 -35.39 15.50 -4.47
CA TYR A 253 -34.64 14.69 -3.53
C TYR A 253 -33.28 15.33 -3.27
N GLU A 254 -32.79 15.17 -2.05
CA GLU A 254 -31.41 15.45 -1.69
C GLU A 254 -30.82 14.14 -1.18
N TYR A 255 -29.55 13.92 -1.52
CA TYR A 255 -28.84 12.72 -1.14
C TYR A 255 -27.45 13.04 -0.61
N THR A 256 -26.98 12.18 0.28
CA THR A 256 -25.58 12.13 0.71
C THR A 256 -25.05 10.73 0.41
N ALA A 257 -24.02 10.64 -0.43
CA ALA A 257 -23.33 9.38 -0.68
C ALA A 257 -21.93 9.42 -0.09
N THR A 258 -21.53 8.32 0.55
CA THR A 258 -20.17 8.13 1.05
C THR A 258 -19.58 6.85 0.50
N GLY A 259 -18.27 6.87 0.27
CA GLY A 259 -17.49 5.72 -0.14
C GLY A 259 -16.26 5.60 0.73
N SER A 260 -15.91 4.37 1.11
CA SER A 260 -14.67 4.10 1.83
C SER A 260 -13.96 2.91 1.23
N ALA A 261 -12.63 2.94 1.21
CA ALA A 261 -11.79 1.88 0.70
C ALA A 261 -10.69 1.59 1.74
N LYS A 262 -10.56 0.34 2.16
CA LYS A 262 -9.55 -0.10 3.14
C LYS A 262 -8.91 -1.39 2.69
N TYR A 263 -7.59 -1.39 2.59
CA TYR A 263 -6.82 -2.58 2.23
C TYR A 263 -5.48 -2.58 2.95
N SER A 264 -5.00 -3.76 3.36
CA SER A 264 -3.68 -3.89 3.98
C SER A 264 -3.02 -5.18 3.49
N GLN A 265 -1.77 -5.08 3.05
CA GLN A 265 -0.97 -6.22 2.62
C GLN A 265 0.49 -6.04 3.03
N THR A 266 1.14 -7.14 3.42
CA THR A 266 2.59 -7.21 3.62
C THR A 266 3.31 -7.62 2.34
N ILE A 267 4.40 -6.93 2.02
CA ILE A 267 5.28 -7.24 0.88
C ILE A 267 6.75 -7.20 1.32
N ASP A 268 7.60 -7.98 0.65
CA ASP A 268 9.05 -8.01 0.89
C ASP A 268 9.73 -6.94 0.00
N VAL A 269 10.31 -5.91 0.63
CA VAL A 269 10.92 -4.73 -0.02
C VAL A 269 12.42 -4.66 0.33
N CYS A 270 13.21 -4.13 -0.60
CA CYS A 270 14.67 -4.08 -0.48
C CYS A 270 15.14 -2.97 0.48
N ASP A 271 16.03 -3.30 1.42
CA ASP A 271 16.69 -2.30 2.27
C ASP A 271 18.02 -1.87 1.64
N ASN A 272 18.01 -0.72 0.95
CA ASN A 272 19.20 -0.14 0.31
C ASN A 272 20.15 0.56 1.31
N GLY A 273 20.13 0.20 2.60
CA GLY A 273 21.04 0.72 3.62
C GLY A 273 20.61 2.05 4.25
N ALA A 274 19.42 2.56 3.90
CA ALA A 274 18.81 3.75 4.52
C ALA A 274 17.95 3.40 5.75
N GLY A 275 17.83 2.12 6.11
CA GLY A 275 16.95 1.64 7.16
C GLY A 275 15.58 1.22 6.60
N VAL A 276 14.80 0.55 7.46
CA VAL A 276 13.48 -0.02 7.14
C VAL A 276 12.60 1.06 6.50
N LEU A 277 12.14 0.85 5.27
CA LEU A 277 11.07 1.69 4.71
C LEU A 277 9.89 1.64 5.68
N PRO A 278 9.43 2.79 6.22
CA PRO A 278 8.29 2.81 7.12
C PRO A 278 7.07 2.24 6.40
N ASN A 279 6.10 1.75 7.18
CA ASN A 279 4.80 1.33 6.64
C ASN A 279 4.27 2.42 5.70
N MET A 280 3.85 2.01 4.51
CA MET A 280 3.36 2.94 3.51
C MET A 280 1.86 3.12 3.68
N ASP A 281 1.48 4.28 4.20
CA ASP A 281 0.07 4.68 4.30
C ASP A 281 -0.31 5.50 3.06
N ILE A 282 -0.98 4.84 2.12
CA ILE A 282 -1.38 5.41 0.84
C ILE A 282 -2.82 5.91 0.96
N LYS A 283 -3.04 7.20 0.64
CA LYS A 283 -4.37 7.79 0.56
C LYS A 283 -4.91 7.66 -0.86
N LEU A 284 -6.02 6.97 -1.00
CA LEU A 284 -6.66 6.71 -2.29
C LEU A 284 -8.02 7.42 -2.36
N PRO A 285 -8.20 8.47 -3.18
CA PRO A 285 -9.49 9.14 -3.27
C PRO A 285 -10.55 8.21 -3.89
N VAL A 286 -11.70 8.08 -3.24
CA VAL A 286 -12.85 7.34 -3.79
C VAL A 286 -13.72 8.33 -4.57
N ASN A 287 -13.68 8.23 -5.89
CA ASN A 287 -14.53 9.02 -6.77
C ASN A 287 -15.94 8.42 -6.78
N LEU A 288 -16.94 9.25 -6.45
CA LEU A 288 -18.33 8.84 -6.39
C LEU A 288 -19.13 9.42 -7.56
N GLY A 289 -19.92 8.59 -8.20
CA GLY A 289 -20.91 8.97 -9.22
C GLY A 289 -22.29 8.51 -8.81
N PHE A 290 -23.26 9.41 -8.79
CA PHE A 290 -24.65 9.11 -8.50
C PHE A 290 -25.51 9.46 -9.72
N ASN A 291 -26.41 8.57 -10.10
CA ASN A 291 -27.37 8.81 -11.18
C ASN A 291 -28.71 8.10 -10.91
N VAL A 292 -29.82 8.77 -11.21
CA VAL A 292 -31.17 8.17 -11.24
C VAL A 292 -31.44 7.66 -12.65
N SER A 293 -31.49 6.34 -12.82
CA SER A 293 -31.71 5.72 -14.13
C SER A 293 -33.18 5.69 -14.54
N GLU A 294 -34.07 5.51 -13.58
CA GLU A 294 -35.50 5.44 -13.82
C GLU A 294 -36.28 6.07 -12.68
N SER A 295 -37.42 6.69 -13.00
CA SER A 295 -38.32 7.25 -11.99
C SER A 295 -39.78 7.12 -12.41
N GLN A 296 -40.63 6.87 -11.41
CA GLN A 296 -42.06 6.81 -11.56
C GLN A 296 -42.74 7.61 -10.45
N MET A 297 -43.82 8.31 -10.81
CA MET A 297 -44.64 9.09 -9.90
C MET A 297 -46.11 8.80 -10.17
N SER A 298 -46.88 8.57 -9.10
CA SER A 298 -48.34 8.51 -9.14
C SER A 298 -48.94 9.49 -8.15
N VAL A 299 -50.10 10.01 -8.50
CA VAL A 299 -50.84 11.01 -7.72
C VAL A 299 -52.31 10.64 -7.74
N GLY A 300 -52.98 10.89 -6.62
CA GLY A 300 -54.39 10.56 -6.46
C GLY A 300 -54.63 9.10 -6.10
N GLU A 301 -55.89 8.82 -5.80
CA GLU A 301 -56.36 7.48 -5.46
C GLU A 301 -56.91 6.85 -6.74
N SER A 302 -56.36 5.70 -7.16
CA SER A 302 -56.70 5.07 -8.44
C SER A 302 -56.49 5.97 -9.67
N GLY A 303 -55.42 6.79 -9.66
CA GLY A 303 -55.08 7.70 -10.77
C GLY A 303 -55.98 8.94 -10.89
N ALA A 304 -56.91 9.16 -9.95
CA ALA A 304 -57.83 10.29 -9.93
C ALA A 304 -57.60 11.21 -8.73
N MET A 305 -57.80 12.51 -8.93
CA MET A 305 -57.79 13.48 -7.84
C MET A 305 -59.20 13.61 -7.26
N ILE A 306 -59.39 13.07 -6.05
CA ILE A 306 -60.69 13.05 -5.37
C ILE A 306 -60.84 14.30 -4.49
N LEU A 307 -61.79 15.15 -4.85
CA LEU A 307 -62.19 16.33 -4.10
C LEU A 307 -63.31 15.96 -3.12
N ASN A 308 -62.96 15.64 -1.88
CA ASN A 308 -63.94 15.40 -0.81
C ASN A 308 -64.60 16.72 -0.39
N VAL A 309 -65.76 17.04 -0.97
CA VAL A 309 -66.45 18.31 -0.76
C VAL A 309 -67.23 18.25 0.56
N ALA A 310 -66.73 18.86 1.63
CA ALA A 310 -67.37 18.78 2.96
C ALA A 310 -68.82 19.33 3.05
N ASN A 311 -69.29 20.12 2.07
CA ASN A 311 -70.59 20.81 2.14
C ASN A 311 -71.55 20.38 1.02
N ALA A 312 -72.68 19.77 1.40
CA ALA A 312 -73.74 19.34 0.47
C ALA A 312 -74.17 20.42 -0.53
N LYS A 313 -74.27 21.68 -0.09
CA LYS A 313 -74.70 22.81 -0.94
C LYS A 313 -73.65 23.16 -1.99
N ARG A 314 -72.36 23.00 -1.69
CA ARG A 314 -71.27 23.17 -2.67
C ARG A 314 -71.28 22.03 -3.68
N PHE A 315 -71.43 20.80 -3.20
CA PHE A 315 -71.52 19.62 -4.06
C PHE A 315 -72.72 19.69 -5.03
N LYS A 316 -73.91 20.04 -4.54
CA LYS A 316 -75.12 20.23 -5.38
C LYS A 316 -74.93 21.28 -6.48
N ARG A 317 -74.07 22.30 -6.26
CA ARG A 317 -73.73 23.28 -7.30
C ARG A 317 -72.79 22.71 -8.35
N LEU A 318 -71.77 21.95 -7.95
CA LEU A 318 -70.89 21.23 -8.87
C LEU A 318 -71.69 20.25 -9.74
N LYS A 319 -72.57 19.44 -9.12
CA LYS A 319 -73.48 18.51 -9.81
C LYS A 319 -74.40 19.19 -10.85
N LYS A 320 -74.73 20.47 -10.67
CA LYS A 320 -75.53 21.23 -11.65
C LYS A 320 -74.70 21.74 -12.84
N GLN A 321 -73.38 21.85 -12.70
CA GLN A 321 -72.50 22.39 -13.74
C GLN A 321 -71.73 21.30 -14.51
N TYR A 322 -71.56 20.14 -13.90
CA TYR A 322 -70.73 19.05 -14.40
C TYR A 322 -71.54 17.75 -14.49
N GLY A 323 -71.14 16.86 -15.40
CA GLY A 323 -71.81 15.57 -15.63
C GLY A 323 -71.40 14.48 -14.64
N SER A 324 -72.17 13.40 -14.61
CA SER A 324 -71.79 12.17 -13.91
C SER A 324 -70.50 11.58 -14.52
N CYS A 325 -69.69 10.94 -13.69
CA CYS A 325 -68.50 10.23 -14.16
C CYS A 325 -68.89 9.00 -14.99
N PRO A 326 -68.20 8.72 -16.11
CA PRO A 326 -68.25 7.40 -16.76
C PRO A 326 -67.86 6.30 -15.76
N ALA A 327 -68.43 5.10 -15.91
CA ALA A 327 -68.11 3.95 -15.05
C ALA A 327 -66.61 3.58 -15.09
N ASP A 328 -65.94 3.86 -16.20
CA ASP A 328 -64.54 3.47 -16.47
C ASP A 328 -63.50 4.55 -16.10
N MET A 329 -63.90 5.66 -15.46
CA MET A 329 -62.97 6.77 -15.16
C MET A 329 -62.01 6.53 -13.98
N THR A 330 -62.12 5.38 -13.30
CA THR A 330 -61.11 4.90 -12.34
C THR A 330 -60.23 3.88 -13.02
N THR A 331 -59.35 4.33 -13.91
CA THR A 331 -58.28 3.46 -14.41
C THR A 331 -57.31 3.21 -13.26
N THR A 332 -57.27 1.98 -12.76
CA THR A 332 -56.20 1.44 -11.93
C THR A 332 -54.90 1.44 -12.73
N THR A 333 -54.31 2.62 -12.93
CA THR A 333 -52.92 2.72 -13.31
C THR A 333 -52.12 2.54 -12.03
N GLU A 334 -52.07 1.31 -11.52
CA GLU A 334 -51.13 0.97 -10.47
C GLU A 334 -49.72 1.22 -11.02
N MET A 335 -48.90 1.90 -10.22
CA MET A 335 -47.49 2.06 -10.57
C MET A 335 -46.88 0.67 -10.72
N GLN A 336 -46.24 0.43 -11.85
CA GLN A 336 -45.44 -0.77 -12.02
C GLN A 336 -44.30 -0.72 -10.99
N GLU A 337 -44.11 -1.82 -10.25
CA GLU A 337 -43.03 -1.88 -9.29
C GLU A 337 -41.69 -1.76 -10.03
N LEU A 338 -40.91 -0.74 -9.67
CA LEU A 338 -39.57 -0.56 -10.20
C LEU A 338 -38.67 -1.62 -9.56
N VAL A 339 -37.89 -2.31 -10.39
CA VAL A 339 -36.92 -3.32 -9.95
C VAL A 339 -35.53 -2.82 -10.32
N ALA A 340 -34.64 -2.72 -9.33
CA ALA A 340 -33.24 -2.44 -9.61
C ALA A 340 -32.60 -3.66 -10.29
N ALA A 341 -31.89 -3.44 -11.40
CA ALA A 341 -31.09 -4.50 -12.01
C ALA A 341 -30.01 -4.96 -11.01
N GLN A 342 -29.88 -6.28 -10.83
CA GLN A 342 -28.80 -6.86 -10.03
C GLN A 342 -27.46 -6.35 -10.59
N SER A 343 -26.63 -5.81 -9.70
CA SER A 343 -25.27 -5.43 -10.05
C SER A 343 -24.44 -6.69 -10.21
N ASP A 344 -24.15 -7.09 -11.45
CA ASP A 344 -23.15 -8.12 -11.71
C ASP A 344 -21.80 -7.61 -11.19
N GLU A 345 -21.25 -8.32 -10.21
CA GLU A 345 -19.86 -8.14 -9.80
C GLU A 345 -18.97 -8.48 -11.01
N MET A 346 -18.33 -7.47 -11.58
CA MET A 346 -17.33 -7.66 -12.62
C MET A 346 -16.09 -8.31 -11.99
N SER A 347 -16.13 -9.63 -11.82
CA SER A 347 -14.98 -10.46 -11.49
C SER A 347 -14.06 -10.54 -12.70
N THR A 348 -13.06 -9.67 -12.76
CA THR A 348 -11.90 -9.90 -13.64
C THR A 348 -10.96 -10.88 -12.94
N SER A 349 -11.30 -12.17 -13.02
CA SER A 349 -10.33 -13.22 -12.79
C SER A 349 -9.30 -13.23 -13.93
N THR A 350 -8.01 -13.19 -13.62
CA THR A 350 -7.04 -13.83 -14.50
C THR A 350 -5.88 -14.46 -13.72
N THR A 351 -5.84 -15.78 -13.86
CA THR A 351 -4.75 -16.75 -13.70
C THR A 351 -3.33 -16.21 -13.59
N ALA A 352 -2.66 -16.60 -12.49
CA ALA A 352 -1.21 -16.67 -12.41
C ALA A 352 -0.67 -17.79 -13.32
N PRO A 353 0.43 -17.61 -14.06
CA PRO A 353 1.12 -18.71 -14.70
C PRO A 353 1.88 -19.52 -13.64
N ALA A 354 1.70 -20.84 -13.69
CA ALA A 354 2.53 -21.80 -12.98
C ALA A 354 3.82 -22.10 -13.75
N GLY A 355 4.93 -22.23 -13.02
CA GLY A 355 6.21 -22.77 -13.48
C GLY A 355 7.38 -21.85 -13.09
N ALA A 356 8.54 -22.30 -12.62
CA ALA A 356 9.04 -23.60 -12.21
C ALA A 356 10.28 -23.36 -11.32
N SER A 357 10.76 -24.43 -10.70
CA SER A 357 11.90 -24.53 -9.77
C SER A 357 13.20 -23.81 -10.18
N GLY A 358 13.89 -23.26 -9.18
CA GLY A 358 15.32 -22.93 -9.26
C GLY A 358 15.73 -22.06 -8.07
N GLY A 359 16.42 -22.64 -7.08
CA GLY A 359 17.01 -21.88 -5.98
C GLY A 359 18.16 -21.02 -6.51
N GLY A 360 18.05 -19.71 -6.36
CA GLY A 360 19.07 -18.73 -6.70
C GLY A 360 18.72 -17.39 -6.04
N ASP A 361 19.74 -16.72 -5.52
CA ASP A 361 19.63 -15.56 -4.65
C ASP A 361 18.73 -14.44 -5.21
N GLY A 362 17.83 -13.93 -4.36
CA GLY A 362 16.75 -13.04 -4.77
C GLY A 362 17.24 -11.66 -5.20
N GLU A 363 17.14 -11.36 -6.49
CA GLU A 363 17.33 -10.00 -7.02
C GLU A 363 16.09 -9.13 -6.77
N CYS A 364 16.34 -7.91 -6.32
CA CYS A 364 15.35 -6.85 -6.19
C CYS A 364 15.01 -6.21 -7.54
N LYS A 365 13.73 -6.14 -7.92
CA LYS A 365 13.29 -5.53 -9.18
C LYS A 365 12.14 -4.54 -8.96
N LYS A 366 12.11 -3.47 -9.76
CA LYS A 366 10.99 -2.52 -9.77
C LYS A 366 9.74 -3.22 -10.30
N GLN A 367 8.70 -3.23 -9.48
CA GLN A 367 7.37 -3.73 -9.80
C GLN A 367 6.36 -2.59 -9.69
N THR A 368 5.48 -2.48 -10.68
CA THR A 368 4.31 -1.60 -10.61
C THR A 368 3.17 -2.34 -9.91
N LEU A 369 2.67 -1.78 -8.81
CA LEU A 369 1.44 -2.21 -8.15
C LEU A 369 0.30 -1.31 -8.59
N MET A 370 -0.72 -1.90 -9.20
CA MET A 370 -1.92 -1.22 -9.64
C MET A 370 -3.07 -1.55 -8.68
N PHE A 371 -3.56 -0.54 -8.00
CA PHE A 371 -4.62 -0.62 -7.01
C PHE A 371 -5.94 -0.19 -7.63
N ASN A 372 -6.88 -1.13 -7.74
CA ASN A 372 -8.17 -0.89 -8.38
C ASN A 372 -9.29 -1.25 -7.40
N GLY A 373 -10.16 -0.28 -7.10
CA GLY A 373 -11.38 -0.49 -6.32
C GLY A 373 -12.57 0.02 -7.12
N SER A 374 -13.56 -0.84 -7.32
CA SER A 374 -14.77 -0.51 -8.07
C SER A 374 -15.95 -1.21 -7.43
N LYS A 375 -17.00 -0.44 -7.09
CA LYS A 375 -18.29 -1.00 -6.65
C LYS A 375 -19.42 -0.18 -7.25
N THR A 376 -20.50 -0.87 -7.59
CA THR A 376 -21.76 -0.25 -8.01
C THR A 376 -22.86 -0.78 -7.11
N VAL A 377 -23.70 0.10 -6.59
CA VAL A 377 -24.91 -0.25 -5.83
C VAL A 377 -26.11 0.29 -6.60
N ASN A 378 -27.04 -0.60 -6.90
CA ASN A 378 -28.31 -0.27 -7.55
C ASN A 378 -29.44 -0.64 -6.60
N ASP A 379 -30.33 0.30 -6.33
CA ASP A 379 -31.45 0.08 -5.42
C ASP A 379 -32.60 1.05 -5.73
N VAL A 380 -33.77 0.82 -5.12
CA VAL A 380 -35.01 1.52 -5.39
C VAL A 380 -35.47 2.25 -4.14
N ASN A 381 -35.49 3.59 -4.21
CA ASN A 381 -36.08 4.39 -3.15
C ASN A 381 -37.54 4.71 -3.48
N THR A 382 -38.46 4.30 -2.59
CA THR A 382 -39.91 4.52 -2.74
C THR A 382 -40.45 5.24 -1.51
N LYS A 383 -41.14 6.36 -1.74
CA LYS A 383 -41.77 7.14 -0.68
C LYS A 383 -43.19 7.55 -1.04
N THR A 384 -44.07 7.49 -0.05
CA THR A 384 -45.46 7.94 -0.15
C THR A 384 -45.60 9.33 0.46
N PHE A 385 -46.44 10.16 -0.14
CA PHE A 385 -46.65 11.55 0.22
C PHE A 385 -48.13 11.86 0.34
N THR A 386 -48.44 12.84 1.18
CA THR A 386 -49.77 13.44 1.29
C THR A 386 -49.63 14.92 0.94
N ASN A 387 -50.18 15.32 -0.21
CA ASN A 387 -50.01 16.66 -0.76
C ASN A 387 -51.29 17.48 -0.56
N ASN A 388 -51.18 18.70 -0.03
CA ASN A 388 -52.30 19.63 0.01
C ASN A 388 -52.37 20.40 -1.30
N VAL A 389 -53.40 20.15 -2.10
CA VAL A 389 -53.59 20.75 -3.42
C VAL A 389 -54.78 21.71 -3.39
N SER A 390 -54.53 22.98 -3.71
CA SER A 390 -55.56 24.00 -3.87
C SER A 390 -56.09 24.00 -5.29
N VAL A 391 -57.39 23.80 -5.42
CA VAL A 391 -58.06 23.77 -6.72
C VAL A 391 -58.71 25.13 -6.99
N ILE A 392 -58.28 25.75 -8.08
CA ILE A 392 -58.62 27.13 -8.43
C ILE A 392 -59.31 27.13 -9.79
N GLY A 393 -60.57 27.56 -9.82
CA GLY A 393 -61.28 27.80 -11.06
C GLY A 393 -60.87 29.14 -11.68
N VAL A 394 -60.46 29.12 -12.95
CA VAL A 394 -59.96 30.28 -13.70
C VAL A 394 -60.95 30.63 -14.81
N TYR A 395 -61.46 31.86 -14.80
CA TYR A 395 -62.24 32.41 -15.90
C TYR A 395 -61.53 33.62 -16.49
N LYS A 396 -61.17 33.55 -17.76
CA LYS A 396 -60.62 34.67 -18.52
C LYS A 396 -61.76 35.47 -19.15
N LYS A 397 -61.94 36.72 -18.73
CA LYS A 397 -62.93 37.63 -19.29
C LYS A 397 -62.46 38.06 -20.69
N MET A 398 -63.26 37.74 -21.70
CA MET A 398 -63.05 38.22 -23.07
C MET A 398 -63.78 39.57 -23.25
N GLY A 399 -63.11 40.60 -23.78
CA GLY A 399 -63.70 41.92 -24.08
C GLY A 399 -63.05 43.10 -23.35
N LYS A 400 -63.66 44.30 -23.43
CA LYS A 400 -63.15 45.52 -22.77
C LYS A 400 -63.09 45.34 -21.25
N LEU A 401 -61.90 45.54 -20.68
CA LEU A 401 -61.66 45.59 -19.24
C LEU A 401 -61.89 47.00 -18.73
N VAL A 402 -62.44 47.12 -17.51
CA VAL A 402 -62.48 48.42 -16.82
C VAL A 402 -61.07 48.73 -16.32
N VAL A 403 -60.69 50.01 -16.25
CA VAL A 403 -59.38 50.44 -15.71
C VAL A 403 -59.19 49.84 -14.31
N GLY A 404 -58.12 49.07 -14.12
CA GLY A 404 -57.83 48.34 -12.87
C GLY A 404 -58.44 46.94 -12.74
N GLU A 405 -59.23 46.47 -13.71
CA GLU A 405 -59.80 45.10 -13.70
C GLU A 405 -58.82 44.08 -14.34
N SER A 406 -58.50 43.00 -13.63
CA SER A 406 -57.74 41.88 -14.22
C SER A 406 -58.58 41.06 -15.19
N ALA A 407 -57.96 40.63 -16.30
CA ALA A 407 -58.60 39.75 -17.27
C ALA A 407 -58.98 38.39 -16.66
N ASP A 408 -58.10 37.86 -15.80
CA ASP A 408 -58.29 36.59 -15.14
C ASP A 408 -59.02 36.76 -13.81
N LYS A 409 -60.03 35.92 -13.61
CA LYS A 409 -60.82 35.86 -12.38
C LYS A 409 -60.73 34.47 -11.78
N TYR A 410 -60.49 34.40 -10.47
CA TYR A 410 -60.20 33.15 -9.78
C TYR A 410 -61.27 32.84 -8.72
N LEU A 411 -61.65 31.57 -8.63
CA LEU A 411 -62.54 31.03 -7.60
C LEU A 411 -61.84 29.88 -6.89
N CYS A 412 -61.80 29.92 -5.56
CA CYS A 412 -61.23 28.85 -4.76
C CYS A 412 -62.28 27.77 -4.55
N LEU A 413 -62.06 26.63 -5.20
CA LEU A 413 -62.95 25.48 -5.11
C LEU A 413 -62.69 24.67 -3.83
N GLY A 414 -61.45 24.71 -3.33
CA GLY A 414 -61.06 24.17 -2.03
C GLY A 414 -59.59 23.73 -2.00
N THR A 415 -59.12 23.28 -0.85
CA THR A 415 -57.82 22.63 -0.68
C THR A 415 -58.07 21.19 -0.25
N TYR A 416 -57.39 20.26 -0.90
CA TYR A 416 -57.67 18.83 -0.78
C TYR A 416 -56.37 18.06 -0.56
N SER A 417 -56.44 17.07 0.32
CA SER A 417 -55.35 16.14 0.55
C SER A 417 -55.33 15.10 -0.57
N VAL A 418 -54.23 15.02 -1.29
CA VAL A 418 -54.03 14.13 -2.44
C VAL A 418 -52.86 13.20 -2.13
N PRO A 419 -53.09 11.88 -2.04
CA PRO A 419 -51.99 10.94 -1.86
C PRO A 419 -51.11 10.92 -3.12
N GLY A 420 -49.84 10.63 -2.95
CA GLY A 420 -48.91 10.43 -4.04
C GLY A 420 -47.82 9.44 -3.66
N LYS A 421 -47.20 8.83 -4.67
CA LYS A 421 -46.07 7.91 -4.50
C LYS A 421 -45.00 8.31 -5.51
N ALA A 422 -43.75 8.37 -5.07
CA ALA A 422 -42.61 8.54 -5.95
C ALA A 422 -41.61 7.40 -5.70
N SER A 423 -41.22 6.73 -6.79
CA SER A 423 -40.24 5.67 -6.80
C SER A 423 -39.12 6.03 -7.77
N MET A 424 -37.87 5.84 -7.37
CA MET A 424 -36.70 6.09 -8.22
C MET A 424 -35.69 4.95 -8.09
N VAL A 425 -35.16 4.50 -9.22
CA VAL A 425 -34.02 3.59 -9.29
C VAL A 425 -32.76 4.43 -9.37
N TYR A 426 -31.86 4.25 -8.43
CA TYR A 426 -30.59 4.95 -8.39
C TYR A 426 -29.42 3.99 -8.59
N ASN A 427 -28.33 4.52 -9.13
CA ASN A 427 -27.06 3.82 -9.31
C ASN A 427 -25.97 4.66 -8.65
N LEU A 428 -25.36 4.13 -7.60
CA LEU A 428 -24.19 4.72 -6.94
C LEU A 428 -22.94 3.94 -7.36
N LYS A 429 -22.00 4.62 -8.01
CA LYS A 429 -20.71 4.07 -8.42
C LYS A 429 -19.60 4.67 -7.60
N GLY A 430 -18.74 3.83 -7.04
CA GLY A 430 -17.49 4.23 -6.41
C GLY A 430 -16.31 3.64 -7.16
N GLN A 431 -15.36 4.49 -7.55
CA GLN A 431 -14.15 4.08 -8.26
C GLN A 431 -12.91 4.69 -7.63
N SER A 432 -11.86 3.87 -7.56
CA SER A 432 -10.62 4.18 -6.87
C SER A 432 -9.47 3.54 -7.64
N THR A 433 -8.58 4.32 -8.22
CA THR A 433 -7.45 3.81 -9.03
C THR A 433 -6.15 4.52 -8.69
N LEU A 434 -5.08 3.78 -8.43
CA LEU A 434 -3.74 4.32 -8.21
C LEU A 434 -2.67 3.32 -8.66
N SER A 435 -1.56 3.84 -9.17
CA SER A 435 -0.39 3.04 -9.52
C SER A 435 0.81 3.50 -8.70
N GLN A 436 1.50 2.54 -8.06
CA GLN A 436 2.69 2.78 -7.24
C GLN A 436 3.82 1.86 -7.74
N VAL A 437 5.01 2.41 -7.97
CA VAL A 437 6.19 1.63 -8.34
C VAL A 437 7.03 1.36 -7.10
N LEU A 438 7.32 0.09 -6.80
CA LEU A 438 8.11 -0.36 -5.65
C LEU A 438 9.21 -1.33 -6.07
N GLU A 439 10.36 -1.31 -5.39
CA GLU A 439 11.41 -2.31 -5.57
C GLU A 439 11.12 -3.53 -4.68
N ILE A 440 10.59 -4.60 -5.28
CA ILE A 440 10.14 -5.80 -4.58
C ILE A 440 11.17 -6.92 -4.78
N CYS A 441 11.42 -7.66 -3.70
CA CYS A 441 12.24 -8.87 -3.73
C CYS A 441 11.43 -10.06 -4.25
N ASP A 442 11.85 -10.70 -5.35
CA ASP A 442 11.32 -12.00 -5.75
C ASP A 442 12.30 -13.11 -5.35
N LYS A 443 11.79 -14.11 -4.64
CA LYS A 443 12.55 -15.32 -4.23
C LYS A 443 12.91 -16.23 -5.41
N THR A 444 12.43 -15.92 -6.61
CA THR A 444 12.61 -16.73 -7.83
C THR A 444 13.43 -16.05 -8.93
N GLY A 445 13.95 -14.83 -8.70
CA GLY A 445 14.83 -14.12 -9.66
C GLY A 445 14.17 -13.65 -10.96
N ASN A 446 12.87 -13.90 -11.14
CA ASN A 446 12.14 -13.56 -12.35
C ASN A 446 11.83 -12.05 -12.44
N ALA A 447 11.56 -11.56 -13.66
CA ALA A 447 10.98 -10.23 -13.82
C ALA A 447 9.59 -10.23 -13.19
N THR A 448 9.35 -9.36 -12.21
CA THR A 448 8.07 -9.28 -11.53
C THR A 448 7.05 -8.57 -12.42
N PRO A 449 6.00 -9.26 -12.92
CA PRO A 449 4.99 -8.62 -13.73
C PRO A 449 4.21 -7.61 -12.90
N GLU A 450 3.59 -6.64 -13.57
CA GLU A 450 2.66 -5.71 -12.92
C GLU A 450 1.61 -6.48 -12.15
N ARG A 451 1.31 -6.04 -10.92
CA ARG A 451 0.35 -6.71 -10.06
C ARG A 451 -0.86 -5.83 -9.85
N ASN A 452 -2.01 -6.33 -10.28
CA ASN A 452 -3.30 -5.76 -9.95
C ASN A 452 -3.72 -6.22 -8.56
N ILE A 453 -4.14 -5.27 -7.72
CA ILE A 453 -4.64 -5.49 -6.38
C ILE A 453 -6.04 -4.88 -6.30
N ASP A 454 -7.02 -5.75 -6.13
CA ASP A 454 -8.42 -5.34 -5.97
C ASP A 454 -8.68 -4.86 -4.54
N ILE A 455 -9.13 -3.61 -4.42
CA ILE A 455 -9.43 -2.97 -3.14
C ILE A 455 -10.94 -3.03 -2.91
N PRO A 456 -11.39 -3.57 -1.75
CA PRO A 456 -12.80 -3.54 -1.40
C PRO A 456 -13.24 -2.09 -1.19
N VAL A 457 -14.30 -1.70 -1.89
CA VAL A 457 -14.96 -0.39 -1.73
C VAL A 457 -16.29 -0.62 -1.03
N ASP A 458 -16.54 0.12 0.04
CA ASP A 458 -17.84 0.18 0.71
C ASP A 458 -18.54 1.47 0.30
N LEU A 459 -19.81 1.35 -0.07
CA LEU A 459 -20.64 2.46 -0.51
C LEU A 459 -21.86 2.55 0.38
N ASN A 460 -22.21 3.77 0.77
CA ASN A 460 -23.42 4.07 1.50
C ASN A 460 -24.13 5.25 0.84
N LEU A 461 -25.46 5.18 0.77
CA LEU A 461 -26.30 6.25 0.26
C LEU A 461 -27.40 6.54 1.28
N ASP A 462 -27.58 7.83 1.57
CA ASP A 462 -28.72 8.32 2.34
C ASP A 462 -29.53 9.31 1.49
N ILE A 463 -30.86 9.20 1.54
CA ILE A 463 -31.80 10.09 0.85
C ILE A 463 -32.72 10.74 1.89
N ASP A 464 -32.22 11.81 2.51
CA ASP A 464 -32.84 12.45 3.67
C ASP A 464 -34.09 13.27 3.28
N ASN A 465 -33.99 14.09 2.23
CA ASN A 465 -34.97 15.13 1.92
C ASN A 465 -35.70 14.90 0.61
N GLN A 466 -36.45 13.80 0.53
CA GLN A 466 -37.39 13.60 -0.57
C GLN A 466 -38.73 14.30 -0.28
N LYS A 467 -39.17 15.16 -1.21
CA LYS A 467 -40.45 15.87 -1.19
C LYS A 467 -41.17 15.71 -2.52
N MET A 468 -42.50 15.76 -2.47
CA MET A 468 -43.35 15.74 -3.64
C MET A 468 -44.22 16.99 -3.65
N THR A 469 -44.54 17.51 -4.83
CA THR A 469 -45.49 18.61 -5.02
C THR A 469 -46.36 18.30 -6.23
N VAL A 470 -47.66 18.48 -6.04
CA VAL A 470 -48.68 18.23 -7.06
C VAL A 470 -49.27 19.55 -7.53
N GLY A 471 -49.32 19.75 -8.83
CA GLY A 471 -49.73 21.01 -9.43
C GLY A 471 -48.62 22.07 -9.42
N ASP A 472 -48.97 23.28 -9.82
CA ASP A 472 -48.06 24.42 -9.85
C ASP A 472 -47.88 24.99 -8.44
N GLY A 473 -46.93 24.40 -7.69
CA GLY A 473 -46.68 24.77 -6.29
C GLY A 473 -47.84 24.42 -5.36
N GLY A 474 -48.45 23.25 -5.56
CA GLY A 474 -49.62 22.83 -4.78
C GLY A 474 -50.94 23.37 -5.31
N LYS A 475 -51.00 23.84 -6.56
CA LYS A 475 -52.19 24.45 -7.16
C LYS A 475 -52.58 23.79 -8.46
N VAL A 476 -53.87 23.54 -8.65
CA VAL A 476 -54.43 23.03 -9.90
C VAL A 476 -55.44 24.03 -10.43
N TYR A 477 -55.21 24.48 -11.66
CA TYR A 477 -56.03 25.49 -12.32
C TYR A 477 -57.04 24.82 -13.26
N ILE A 478 -58.32 25.15 -13.08
CA ILE A 478 -59.41 24.60 -13.87
C ILE A 478 -60.02 25.71 -14.71
N PRO A 479 -59.99 25.64 -16.06
CA PRO A 479 -60.69 26.60 -16.89
C PRO A 479 -62.21 26.52 -16.66
N LEU A 480 -62.82 27.68 -16.42
CA LEU A 480 -64.25 27.84 -16.24
C LEU A 480 -64.82 28.68 -17.39
N THR A 481 -65.99 28.30 -17.89
CA THR A 481 -66.82 29.17 -18.72
C THR A 481 -67.42 30.31 -17.90
N MET A 482 -67.84 31.40 -18.56
CA MET A 482 -68.54 32.52 -17.89
C MET A 482 -69.76 32.06 -17.10
N LYS A 483 -70.52 31.09 -17.62
CA LYS A 483 -71.71 30.52 -16.98
C LYS A 483 -71.33 29.76 -15.71
N GLN A 484 -70.28 28.93 -15.77
CA GLN A 484 -69.77 28.19 -14.62
C GLN A 484 -69.22 29.15 -13.55
N TYR A 485 -68.42 30.14 -13.93
CA TYR A 485 -67.87 31.13 -13.00
C TYR A 485 -68.97 31.88 -12.23
N LYS A 486 -69.99 32.40 -12.93
CA LYS A 486 -71.13 33.08 -12.28
C LYS A 486 -71.95 32.14 -11.38
N SER A 487 -72.11 30.88 -11.77
CA SER A 487 -72.88 29.89 -11.02
C SER A 487 -72.15 29.43 -9.75
N LEU A 488 -70.86 29.09 -9.87
CA LEU A 488 -70.00 28.62 -8.79
C LEU A 488 -69.67 29.74 -7.79
N GLY A 489 -69.45 30.98 -8.26
CA GLY A 489 -69.17 32.13 -7.40
C GLY A 489 -70.27 32.47 -6.38
N LYS A 490 -71.47 31.86 -6.47
CA LYS A 490 -72.52 31.98 -5.46
C LYS A 490 -72.26 31.15 -4.20
N LYS A 491 -71.37 30.16 -4.25
CA LYS A 491 -71.08 29.21 -3.15
C LYS A 491 -69.59 28.98 -2.91
N PHE A 492 -68.75 29.36 -3.84
CA PHE A 492 -67.29 29.37 -3.72
C PHE A 492 -66.80 30.81 -3.61
N SER A 493 -65.79 31.02 -2.76
CA SER A 493 -65.18 32.33 -2.55
C SER A 493 -64.29 32.70 -3.72
N ARG A 494 -64.23 34.00 -4.03
CA ARG A 494 -63.14 34.55 -4.84
C ARG A 494 -61.82 34.41 -4.09
N CYS A 495 -60.75 34.24 -4.84
CA CYS A 495 -59.39 34.23 -4.32
C CYS A 495 -58.44 34.75 -5.39
N CYS A 496 -57.17 34.86 -5.07
CA CYS A 496 -56.17 35.32 -6.02
C CYS A 496 -55.64 34.16 -6.87
N SER A 497 -54.73 34.47 -7.80
CA SER A 497 -54.02 33.47 -8.60
C SER A 497 -53.24 32.47 -7.74
N ASP A 498 -52.83 32.86 -6.54
CA ASP A 498 -52.14 32.01 -5.58
C ASP A 498 -53.06 31.24 -4.61
N GLY A 499 -54.38 31.45 -4.70
CA GLY A 499 -55.37 30.84 -3.81
C GLY A 499 -55.59 31.59 -2.49
N SER A 500 -54.86 32.67 -2.23
CA SER A 500 -55.03 33.49 -1.03
C SER A 500 -56.31 34.34 -1.12
N LYS A 501 -56.78 34.85 0.04
CA LYS A 501 -58.01 35.64 0.13
C LYS A 501 -57.79 37.16 -0.03
N GLY A 502 -56.53 37.61 -0.11
CA GLY A 502 -56.14 39.00 0.20
C GLY A 502 -55.92 39.94 -0.99
N CYS A 503 -56.37 39.64 -2.20
CA CYS A 503 -56.06 40.45 -3.40
C CYS A 503 -57.24 41.26 -3.95
N PHE A 504 -58.31 41.41 -3.15
CA PHE A 504 -59.51 42.17 -3.52
C PHE A 504 -59.94 43.10 -2.41
#